data_AF-A0A970HP03-F1
#
_entry.id   AF-A0A970HP03-F1
#
_cell.length_a   1.000
_cell.length_b   1.000
_cell.length_c   1.000
_cell.angle_alpha   90.00
_cell.angle_beta   90.00
_cell.angle_gamma   90.00
#
_symmetry.space_group_name_H-M   'P 1'
#
loop_
_entity.id
_entity.type
_entity.pdbx_description
1 polymer ?
#
loop_
_entity_poly.entity_id
_entity_poly.type
_entity_poly.pdbx_seq_one_letter_code
_entity_poly.pdbx_strand_id
1 'polypeptide(L)' 'MMLRSRKAATILAGGLAATVGIFFIVLFLIKLLWAWTIPDLFPGAVEEGLVAASVSWGTAAKMARFAAVLSLIPRS' A
#
# COMPACT_ATOMS: atom_id res chain seq x y z
N MET A 1 22.37 1.18 -32.45
CA MET A 1 21.06 1.65 -31.90
C MET A 1 20.37 0.60 -31.01
N MET A 2 20.38 -0.71 -31.35
CA MET A 2 19.68 -1.78 -30.60
C MET A 2 20.12 -2.03 -29.15
N LEU A 3 21.34 -1.66 -28.74
CA LEU A 3 21.81 -1.87 -27.36
C LEU A 3 21.20 -0.88 -26.35
N ARG A 4 20.84 0.33 -26.79
CA ARG A 4 20.28 1.39 -25.92
C ARG A 4 18.82 1.11 -25.54
N SER A 5 18.04 0.54 -26.47
CA SER A 5 16.63 0.19 -26.25
C SER A 5 16.46 -0.98 -25.30
N ARG A 6 17.33 -2.00 -25.34
CA ARG A 6 17.31 -3.11 -24.38
C ARG A 6 17.57 -2.64 -22.95
N LYS A 7 18.59 -1.79 -22.74
CA LYS A 7 18.89 -1.22 -21.42
C LYS A 7 17.72 -0.38 -20.88
N ALA A 8 17.10 0.45 -21.72
CA ALA A 8 15.92 1.22 -21.33
C ALA A 8 14.74 0.32 -20.92
N ALA A 9 14.47 -0.74 -21.68
CA ALA A 9 13.43 -1.71 -21.35
C ALA A 9 13.70 -2.41 -20.00
N THR A 10 14.94 -2.82 -19.73
CA THR A 10 15.31 -3.43 -18.44
C THR A 10 15.13 -2.46 -17.27
N ILE A 11 15.51 -1.19 -17.43
CA ILE A 11 15.35 -0.17 -16.39
C ILE A 11 13.86 0.08 -16.11
N LEU A 12 13.04 0.22 -17.15
CA LEU A 12 11.59 0.39 -17.00
C LEU A 12 10.93 -0.82 -16.35
N ALA A 13 11.30 -2.03 -16.76
CA ALA A 13 10.78 -3.27 -16.17
C ALA A 13 11.18 -3.39 -14.68
N GLY A 14 12.44 -3.07 -14.35
CA GLY A 14 12.91 -3.07 -12.96
C GLY A 14 12.19 -2.05 -12.08
N GLY A 15 12.00 -0.82 -12.59
CA GLY A 15 11.25 0.23 -11.88
C GLY A 15 9.78 -0.15 -11.65
N LEU A 16 9.14 -0.74 -12.66
CA LEU A 16 7.76 -1.22 -12.52
C LEU A 16 7.65 -2.36 -11.50
N ALA A 17 8.55 -3.35 -11.56
CA ALA A 17 8.57 -4.46 -10.61
C ALA A 17 8.79 -3.97 -9.17
N ALA A 18 9.71 -3.03 -8.95
CA ALA A 18 9.94 -2.42 -7.64
C ALA A 18 8.69 -1.67 -7.14
N THR A 19 8.04 -0.89 -8.01
CA THR A 19 6.82 -0.14 -7.66
C THR A 19 5.68 -1.09 -7.24
N VAL A 20 5.47 -2.16 -8.01
CA VAL A 20 4.48 -3.19 -7.68
C VAL A 20 4.84 -3.89 -6.36
N GLY A 21 6.11 -4.23 -6.15
CA GLY A 21 6.57 -4.83 -4.90
C GLY A 21 6.32 -3.94 -3.69
N ILE A 22 6.69 -2.66 -3.77
CA ILE A 22 6.44 -1.66 -2.71
C ILE A 22 4.94 -1.52 -2.44
N PHE A 23 4.10 -1.50 -3.48
CA PHE A 23 2.65 -1.44 -3.31
C PHE A 23 2.12 -2.61 -2.48
N PHE A 24 2.56 -3.84 -2.75
CA PHE A 24 2.14 -5.01 -1.97
C PHE A 24 2.67 -4.98 -0.53
N ILE A 25 3.90 -4.50 -0.32
CA ILE A 25 4.45 -4.30 1.03
C ILE A 25 3.57 -3.31 1.82
N VAL A 26 3.28 -2.15 1.24
CA VAL A 26 2.41 -1.13 1.89
C VAL A 26 1.02 -1.69 2.16
N LEU A 27 0.44 -2.41 1.21
CA LEU A 27 -0.87 -3.05 1.37
C LEU A 27 -0.88 -4.00 2.57
N PHE A 28 0.13 -4.86 2.66
CA PHE A 28 0.26 -5.80 3.77
C PHE A 28 0.47 -5.08 5.11
N LEU A 29 1.33 -4.06 5.13
CA LEU A 29 1.56 -3.23 6.32
C LEU A 29 0.27 -2.55 6.80
N ILE A 30 -0.53 -1.99 5.89
CA ILE A 30 -1.82 -1.38 6.26
C ILE A 30 -2.74 -2.41 6.91
N LYS A 31 -2.84 -3.62 6.34
CA LYS A 31 -3.71 -4.66 6.89
C LYS A 31 -3.22 -5.16 8.25
N LEU A 32 -1.91 -5.35 8.41
CA LEU A 32 -1.29 -5.79 9.66
C LEU A 32 -1.42 -4.73 10.75
N LEU A 33 -1.07 -3.47 10.43
CA LEU A 33 -1.19 -2.36 11.36
C LEU A 33 -2.65 -2.13 11.74
N TRP A 34 -3.60 -2.19 10.80
CA TRP A 34 -5.01 -2.04 11.14
C TRP A 34 -5.46 -3.08 12.16
N ALA A 35 -5.18 -4.36 11.90
CA ALA A 35 -5.59 -5.44 12.79
C ALA A 35 -4.94 -5.37 14.17
N TRP A 36 -3.79 -4.70 14.29
CA TRP A 36 -3.11 -4.50 15.57
C TRP A 36 -3.56 -3.21 16.27
N THR A 37 -3.50 -2.07 15.60
CA THR A 37 -3.72 -0.75 16.22
C THR A 37 -5.19 -0.40 16.41
N ILE A 38 -6.08 -0.79 15.49
CA ILE A 38 -7.47 -0.34 15.54
C ILE A 38 -8.25 -0.97 16.70
N PRO A 39 -8.15 -2.29 16.95
CA PRO A 39 -8.76 -2.88 18.14
C PRO A 39 -8.23 -2.28 19.45
N ASP A 40 -6.92 -2.01 19.52
CA ASP A 40 -6.30 -1.44 20.72
C ASP A 40 -6.68 0.04 20.95
N LEU A 41 -6.87 0.82 19.87
CA LEU A 41 -7.27 2.23 19.95
C LEU A 41 -8.75 2.41 20.24
N PHE A 42 -9.60 1.50 19.73
CA PHE A 42 -11.05 1.61 19.82
C PHE A 42 -11.72 0.31 20.26
N PRO A 43 -11.37 -0.26 21.42
CA PRO A 43 -11.83 -1.58 21.83
C PRO A 43 -13.35 -1.67 21.93
N GLY A 44 -14.00 -0.73 22.65
CA GLY A 44 -15.45 -0.71 22.78
C GLY A 44 -16.19 -0.46 21.45
N ALA A 45 -15.63 0.34 20.55
CA ALA A 45 -16.27 0.57 19.24
C ALA A 45 -16.16 -0.66 18.32
N VAL A 46 -15.13 -1.47 18.49
CA VAL A 46 -15.00 -2.76 17.79
C VAL A 46 -15.97 -3.80 18.37
N GLU A 47 -16.13 -3.85 19.69
CA GLU A 47 -17.09 -4.74 20.37
C GLU A 47 -18.54 -4.44 19.97
N GLU A 48 -18.91 -3.15 19.91
CA GLU A 48 -20.22 -2.69 19.46
C GLU A 48 -20.42 -2.81 17.93
N GLY A 49 -19.41 -3.30 17.20
CA GLY A 49 -19.47 -3.48 15.74
C GLY A 49 -19.48 -2.17 14.93
N LEU A 50 -19.22 -1.04 15.57
CA LEU A 50 -19.14 0.29 14.93
C LEU A 50 -17.86 0.44 14.10
N VAL A 51 -16.79 -0.27 14.49
CA VAL A 51 -15.50 -0.27 13.81
C VAL A 51 -15.09 -1.71 13.47
N ALA A 52 -14.68 -1.94 12.24
CA ALA A 52 -14.20 -3.25 11.82
C ALA A 52 -12.80 -3.53 12.40
N ALA A 53 -12.69 -4.59 13.22
CA ALA A 53 -11.41 -5.07 13.76
C ALA A 53 -10.40 -5.44 12.66
N SER A 54 -10.90 -5.88 11.51
CA SER A 54 -10.10 -6.24 10.35
C SER A 54 -10.66 -5.64 9.07
N VAL A 55 -9.78 -5.29 8.14
CA VAL A 55 -10.16 -4.74 6.84
C VAL A 55 -10.07 -5.79 5.74
N SER A 56 -10.98 -5.72 4.77
CA SER A 56 -10.90 -6.53 3.56
C SER A 56 -9.65 -6.18 2.73
N TRP A 57 -9.19 -7.11 1.88
CA TRP A 57 -8.10 -6.86 0.94
C TRP A 57 -8.40 -5.67 0.01
N GLY A 58 -9.65 -5.52 -0.42
CA GLY A 58 -10.08 -4.39 -1.24
C GLY A 58 -9.99 -3.05 -0.50
N THR A 59 -10.36 -3.02 0.78
CA THR A 59 -10.23 -1.80 1.62
C THR A 59 -8.76 -1.44 1.82
N ALA A 60 -7.91 -2.41 2.17
CA ALA A 60 -6.48 -2.20 2.32
C ALA A 60 -5.84 -1.70 1.00
N ALA A 61 -6.25 -2.24 -0.15
CA ALA A 61 -5.78 -1.79 -1.46
C ALA A 61 -6.18 -0.34 -1.78
N LYS A 62 -7.41 0.08 -1.40
CA LYS A 62 -7.84 1.49 -1.54
C LYS A 62 -6.95 2.43 -0.72
N MET A 63 -6.67 2.05 0.53
CA MET A 63 -5.78 2.83 1.41
C MET A 63 -4.34 2.87 0.89
N ALA A 64 -3.80 1.74 0.43
CA ALA A 64 -2.46 1.67 -0.17
C ALA A 64 -2.35 2.56 -1.41
N ARG A 65 -3.38 2.56 -2.26
CA ARG A 65 -3.46 3.45 -3.42
C ARG A 65 -3.50 4.92 -3.01
N PHE A 66 -4.28 5.26 -1.99
CA PHE A 66 -4.34 6.63 -1.48
C PHE A 66 -2.98 7.09 -0.94
N ALA A 67 -2.30 6.26 -0.15
CA ALA A 67 -0.94 6.52 0.33
C ALA A 67 0.06 6.69 -0.82
N ALA A 68 -0.04 5.87 -1.87
CA ALA A 68 0.81 5.98 -3.06
C ALA A 68 0.56 7.28 -3.85
N VAL A 69 -0.68 7.76 -3.93
CA VAL A 69 -0.98 9.06 -4.54
C VAL A 69 -0.43 10.20 -3.70
N LEU A 70 -0.59 10.14 -2.37
CA LEU A 70 -0.05 11.16 -1.46
C LEU A 70 1.48 11.23 -1.46
N SER A 71 2.18 10.12 -1.70
CA SER A 71 3.64 10.11 -1.78
C SER A 71 4.19 10.80 -3.04
N LEU A 72 3.35 11.01 -4.06
CA LEU A 72 3.70 11.75 -5.27
C LEU A 72 3.62 13.27 -5.08
N ILE A 73 3.05 13.75 -3.97
CA ILE A 73 3.00 15.17 -3.67
C ILE A 73 4.45 15.66 -3.44
N PRO A 74 4.94 16.63 -4.23
CA PRO A 74 6.27 17.20 -4.06
C PRO A 74 6.39 17.77 -2.65
N ARG A 75 7.40 17.32 -1.90
CA ARG A 75 7.76 17.93 -0.61
C ARG A 75 8.75 19.05 -0.92
N SER A 76 8.24 20.26 -1.08
CA SER A 76 9.00 21.51 -1.25
C SER A 76 9.67 21.93 0.04
#